data_AF-A0A1X0NHP7-F1
#
_entry.id   AF-A0A1X0NHP7-F1
#
_cell.length_a   1.000
_cell.length_b   1.000
_cell.length_c   1.000
_cell.angle_alpha   90.00
_cell.angle_beta   90.00
_cell.angle_gamma   90.00
#
_symmetry.space_group_name_H-M   'P 1'
#
loop_
_entity.id
_entity.type
_entity.pdbx_description
1 polymer ?
#
loop_
_entity_poly.entity_id
_entity_poly.type
_entity_poly.pdbx_seq_one_letter_code
_entity_poly.pdbx_strand_id
1 'polypeptide(L)'
;MLSPSIVRRSTSRVTLPASLQRLFQWYPRKGGEFLGDLLAGHNLFIADIPRKFDAQHARHFSLVESLCITPLFTLSIVHYFSGFFLYPAQRKVIPVLMTELTRKTEAIHQWTDVMSKKSPGDAIAWRAGLVLSQVMLFPAWLLFSSFAPQLMHATLERTNHILYQKYACITKDAPPFVEKCMNEAREAEGFHSQQLNIPTDYCAAVLIILLVLYLTS
;
A
#
# COMPACT_ATOMS: atom_id res chain seq x y z
N MET A 1 22.31 41.15 -18.40
CA MET A 1 21.45 41.01 -17.21
C MET A 1 20.07 41.55 -17.54
N LEU A 2 19.09 40.67 -17.73
CA LEU A 2 17.67 41.03 -17.92
C LEU A 2 16.83 40.14 -16.99
N SER A 3 15.90 40.78 -16.28
CA SER A 3 15.17 40.27 -15.12
C SER A 3 14.17 39.15 -15.47
N PRO A 4 13.97 38.11 -14.64
CA PRO A 4 13.15 36.92 -14.95
C PRO A 4 11.62 37.13 -14.81
N SER A 5 11.11 38.35 -14.76
CA SER A 5 9.78 38.64 -14.21
C SER A 5 8.62 38.73 -15.22
N ILE A 6 8.82 38.43 -16.52
CA ILE A 6 7.79 38.70 -17.56
C ILE A 6 7.38 37.45 -18.39
N VAL A 7 7.65 36.22 -17.93
CA VAL A 7 7.13 34.99 -18.58
C VAL A 7 6.11 34.28 -17.66
N ARG A 8 5.14 35.03 -17.15
CA ARG A 8 4.09 34.48 -16.29
C ARG A 8 2.72 35.11 -16.56
N ARG A 9 2.28 35.13 -17.81
CA ARG A 9 0.89 35.48 -18.18
C ARG A 9 0.53 34.85 -19.52
N SER A 10 0.15 33.58 -19.47
CA SER A 10 -0.86 32.97 -20.36
C SER A 10 -0.90 31.46 -20.11
N THR A 11 -1.43 31.06 -18.96
CA THR A 11 -2.14 29.78 -18.88
C THR A 11 -3.59 30.13 -18.63
N SER A 12 -4.43 29.82 -19.60
CA SER A 12 -5.88 29.82 -19.41
C SER A 12 -6.16 29.03 -18.13
N ARG A 13 -6.72 29.71 -17.13
CA ARG A 13 -7.36 29.01 -16.02
C ARG A 13 -8.59 28.33 -16.61
N VAL A 14 -8.41 27.12 -17.11
CA VAL A 14 -9.51 26.20 -17.33
C VAL A 14 -10.06 25.90 -15.93
N THR A 15 -11.08 26.66 -15.53
CA THR A 15 -11.84 26.38 -14.32
C THR A 15 -12.65 25.12 -14.57
N LEU A 16 -12.10 23.98 -14.15
CA LEU A 16 -12.83 22.72 -14.17
C LEU A 16 -14.13 22.86 -13.35
N PRO A 17 -15.25 22.24 -13.77
CA PRO A 17 -16.48 22.15 -13.00
C PRO A 17 -16.22 21.67 -11.56
N ALA A 18 -16.98 22.17 -10.58
CA ALA A 18 -16.80 21.82 -9.17
C ALA A 18 -16.89 20.30 -8.90
N SER A 19 -17.65 19.55 -9.69
CA SER A 19 -17.72 18.08 -9.65
C SER A 19 -16.40 17.43 -10.08
N LEU A 20 -15.79 17.91 -11.16
CA LEU A 20 -14.47 17.46 -11.61
C LEU A 20 -13.38 17.88 -10.63
N GLN A 21 -13.43 19.09 -10.08
CA GLN A 21 -12.50 19.51 -9.02
C GLN A 21 -12.61 18.63 -7.78
N ARG A 22 -13.81 18.23 -7.35
CA ARG A 22 -13.99 17.26 -6.26
C ARG A 22 -13.40 15.89 -6.63
N LEU A 23 -13.59 15.42 -7.86
CA LEU A 23 -13.03 14.16 -8.35
C LEU A 23 -11.49 14.17 -8.33
N PHE A 24 -10.87 15.25 -8.82
CA PHE A 24 -9.42 15.47 -8.81
C PHE A 24 -8.83 15.79 -7.43
N GLN A 25 -9.63 16.28 -6.48
CA GLN A 25 -9.21 16.39 -5.08
C GLN A 25 -9.34 15.06 -4.34
N TRP A 26 -10.27 14.20 -4.78
CA TRP A 26 -10.50 12.88 -4.20
C TRP A 26 -9.49 11.85 -4.70
N TYR A 27 -9.08 11.97 -5.97
CA TYR A 27 -8.12 11.10 -6.63
C TYR A 27 -6.79 11.83 -6.89
N PRO A 28 -5.61 11.27 -6.54
CA PRO A 28 -5.38 9.93 -5.99
C PRO A 28 -5.24 9.87 -4.46
N ARG A 29 -5.01 11.01 -3.80
CA ARG A 29 -4.59 11.03 -2.39
C ARG A 29 -5.69 10.65 -1.40
N LYS A 30 -6.86 11.29 -1.44
CA LYS A 30 -7.95 11.01 -0.47
C LYS A 30 -8.57 9.63 -0.63
N GLY A 31 -8.69 9.14 -1.86
CA GLY A 31 -9.15 7.79 -2.14
C GLY A 31 -8.17 6.75 -1.58
N GLY A 32 -6.86 7.00 -1.72
CA GLY A 32 -5.83 6.15 -1.14
C GLY A 32 -5.82 6.21 0.39
N GLU A 33 -5.98 7.40 0.97
CA GLU A 33 -6.13 7.56 2.42
C GLU A 33 -7.32 6.76 2.95
N PHE A 34 -8.48 6.83 2.28
CA PHE A 34 -9.66 6.05 2.63
C PHE A 34 -9.42 4.53 2.57
N LEU A 35 -8.83 4.04 1.48
CA LEU A 35 -8.50 2.62 1.35
C LEU A 35 -7.45 2.18 2.38
N GLY A 36 -6.47 3.03 2.68
CA GLY A 36 -5.45 2.76 3.68
C GLY A 36 -6.02 2.70 5.10
N ASP A 37 -6.94 3.62 5.44
CA ASP A 37 -7.66 3.59 6.71
C ASP A 37 -8.54 2.34 6.84
N LEU A 38 -9.18 1.91 5.74
CA LEU A 38 -9.95 0.66 5.67
C LEU A 38 -9.05 -0.57 5.90
N LEU A 39 -7.92 -0.66 5.19
CA LEU A 39 -6.96 -1.76 5.32
C LEU A 39 -6.34 -1.84 6.71
N ALA A 40 -5.94 -0.70 7.28
CA ALA A 40 -5.33 -0.64 8.59
C ALA A 40 -6.33 -0.80 9.74
N GLY A 41 -7.64 -0.83 9.44
CA GLY A 41 -8.72 -0.84 10.41
C GLY A 41 -8.71 0.38 11.33
N HIS A 42 -8.29 1.55 10.81
CA HIS A 42 -7.93 2.72 11.62
C HIS A 42 -9.09 3.20 12.52
N ASN A 43 -10.32 3.24 11.98
CA ASN A 43 -11.51 3.68 12.73
C ASN A 43 -11.93 2.73 13.88
N LEU A 44 -11.55 1.45 13.82
CA LEU A 44 -11.84 0.48 14.89
C LEU A 44 -10.74 0.43 15.96
N PHE A 45 -9.58 1.05 15.72
CA PHE A 45 -8.37 0.85 16.52
C PHE A 45 -7.81 2.13 17.18
N ILE A 46 -8.19 3.33 16.73
CA ILE A 46 -7.81 4.58 17.44
C ILE A 46 -8.34 4.60 18.88
N ALA A 47 -9.44 3.88 19.15
CA ALA A 47 -10.00 3.79 20.49
C ALA A 47 -9.11 3.05 21.50
N ASP A 48 -8.12 2.25 21.05
CA ASP A 48 -7.31 1.40 21.93
C ASP A 48 -5.91 1.13 21.34
N ILE A 49 -5.08 2.17 21.17
CA ILE A 49 -3.65 1.97 20.83
C ILE A 49 -2.91 1.55 22.12
N PRO A 50 -2.48 0.29 22.24
CA PRO A 50 -1.93 -0.23 23.49
C PRO A 50 -0.49 0.28 23.66
N ARG A 51 -0.21 1.00 24.77
CA ARG A 51 1.18 1.36 25.13
C ARG A 51 2.02 0.16 25.57
N LYS A 52 1.35 -0.92 25.97
CA LYS A 52 1.93 -2.21 26.39
C LYS A 52 1.54 -3.29 25.40
N PHE A 53 2.52 -4.03 24.90
CA PHE A 53 2.27 -5.15 24.00
C PHE A 53 1.49 -6.29 24.68
N ASP A 54 0.63 -6.95 23.90
CA ASP A 54 -0.03 -8.23 24.23
C ASP A 54 -0.07 -9.05 22.93
N ALA A 55 0.01 -10.37 23.06
CA ALA A 55 -0.03 -11.32 21.94
C ALA A 55 -1.31 -11.19 21.10
N GLN A 56 -2.40 -10.64 21.63
CA GLN A 56 -3.61 -10.35 20.85
C GLN A 56 -3.34 -9.31 19.75
N HIS A 57 -2.43 -8.36 19.96
CA HIS A 57 -2.05 -7.36 18.96
C HIS A 57 -1.30 -7.96 17.77
N ALA A 58 -0.64 -9.10 17.94
CA ALA A 58 0.06 -9.80 16.86
C ALA A 58 -0.88 -10.20 15.72
N ARG A 59 -2.15 -10.53 16.02
CA ARG A 59 -3.17 -10.79 14.98
C ARG A 59 -3.42 -9.55 14.14
N HIS A 60 -3.59 -8.40 14.78
CA HIS A 60 -3.84 -7.15 14.08
C HIS A 60 -2.66 -6.75 13.19
N PHE A 61 -1.45 -6.75 13.74
CA PHE A 61 -0.25 -6.39 12.96
C PHE A 61 -0.02 -7.36 11.80
N SER A 62 -0.10 -8.67 12.03
CA SER A 62 0.01 -9.65 10.93
C SER A 62 -1.07 -9.50 9.87
N LEU A 63 -2.31 -9.12 10.25
CA LEU A 63 -3.37 -8.85 9.29
C LEU A 63 -3.07 -7.63 8.43
N VAL A 64 -2.74 -6.50 9.03
CA VAL A 64 -2.49 -5.26 8.28
C VAL A 64 -1.27 -5.41 7.35
N GLU A 65 -0.18 -6.03 7.84
CA GLU A 65 0.98 -6.33 6.99
C GLU A 65 0.61 -7.28 5.85
N SER A 66 -0.22 -8.30 6.11
CA SER A 66 -0.69 -9.25 5.08
C SER A 66 -1.57 -8.60 4.03
N LEU A 67 -2.45 -7.68 4.42
CA LEU A 67 -3.33 -6.96 3.50
C LEU A 67 -2.56 -6.01 2.57
N CYS A 68 -1.33 -5.64 2.90
CA CYS A 68 -0.45 -4.85 2.02
C CYS A 68 0.26 -5.69 0.95
N ILE A 69 0.39 -7.00 1.13
CA ILE A 69 1.13 -7.89 0.22
C ILE A 69 0.52 -7.87 -1.18
N THR A 70 -0.80 -8.04 -1.28
CA THR A 70 -1.49 -8.12 -2.56
C THR A 70 -1.41 -6.81 -3.37
N PRO A 71 -1.67 -5.62 -2.80
CA PRO A 71 -1.42 -4.34 -3.47
C PRO A 71 0.03 -4.17 -3.95
N LEU A 72 1.03 -4.54 -3.14
CA LEU A 72 2.45 -4.44 -3.53
C LEU A 72 2.80 -5.36 -4.70
N PHE A 73 2.30 -6.59 -4.65
CA PHE A 73 2.56 -7.58 -5.70
C PHE A 73 1.90 -7.18 -7.01
N THR A 74 0.63 -6.74 -6.96
CA THR A 74 -0.10 -6.29 -8.14
C THR A 74 0.48 -5.01 -8.76
N LEU A 75 0.95 -4.05 -7.94
CA LEU A 75 1.73 -2.91 -8.43
C LEU A 75 3.02 -3.34 -9.15
N SER A 76 3.72 -4.34 -8.60
CA SER A 76 4.95 -4.86 -9.22
C SER A 76 4.67 -5.45 -10.61
N ILE A 77 3.56 -6.18 -10.78
CA ILE A 77 3.11 -6.71 -12.07
C ILE A 77 2.79 -5.57 -13.04
N VAL A 78 2.05 -4.55 -12.59
CA VAL A 78 1.66 -3.40 -13.44
C VAL A 78 2.88 -2.62 -13.91
N HIS A 79 3.84 -2.34 -13.01
CA HIS A 79 5.07 -1.64 -13.38
C HIS A 79 5.98 -2.49 -14.27
N TYR A 80 5.97 -3.82 -14.11
CA TYR A 80 6.65 -4.74 -15.02
C TYR A 80 6.13 -4.57 -16.44
N PHE A 81 4.81 -4.67 -16.65
CA PHE A 81 4.22 -4.48 -17.99
C PHE A 81 4.43 -3.06 -18.52
N SER A 82 4.26 -2.04 -17.68
CA SER A 82 4.50 -0.64 -18.05
C SER A 82 5.93 -0.38 -18.51
N GLY A 83 6.88 -1.20 -18.02
CA GLY A 83 8.27 -1.21 -18.45
C GLY A 83 8.48 -1.56 -19.93
N PHE A 84 7.53 -2.27 -20.56
CA PHE A 84 7.56 -2.65 -21.98
C PHE A 84 6.70 -1.76 -22.87
N PHE A 85 5.84 -0.93 -22.27
CA PHE A 85 4.91 -0.06 -22.99
C PHE A 85 5.34 1.41 -22.89
N LEU A 86 4.56 2.25 -22.21
CA LEU A 86 4.66 3.71 -22.29
C LEU A 86 5.71 4.28 -21.34
N TYR A 87 6.11 3.54 -20.30
CA TYR A 87 6.95 4.06 -19.22
C TYR A 87 8.09 3.11 -18.81
N PRO A 88 9.12 2.91 -19.67
CA PRO A 88 10.23 1.99 -19.41
C PRO A 88 11.04 2.30 -18.14
N ALA A 89 11.03 3.55 -17.68
CA ALA A 89 11.69 3.95 -16.43
C ALA A 89 11.05 3.33 -15.17
N GLN A 90 9.76 2.94 -15.23
CA GLN A 90 9.04 2.35 -14.09
C GLN A 90 9.63 1.01 -13.63
N ARG A 91 10.43 0.33 -14.46
CA ARG A 91 11.15 -0.88 -14.04
C ARG A 91 12.03 -0.69 -12.80
N LYS A 92 12.47 0.55 -12.53
CA LYS A 92 13.29 0.90 -11.35
C LYS A 92 12.50 0.82 -10.04
N VAL A 93 11.17 0.86 -10.10
CA VAL A 93 10.26 0.79 -8.94
C VAL A 93 10.15 -0.66 -8.43
N ILE A 94 10.25 -1.64 -9.34
CA ILE A 94 10.02 -3.07 -9.06
C ILE A 94 10.93 -3.61 -7.95
N PRO A 95 12.27 -3.39 -7.95
CA PRO A 95 13.13 -3.91 -6.88
C PRO A 95 12.77 -3.37 -5.49
N VAL A 96 12.31 -2.11 -5.41
CA VAL A 96 11.89 -1.49 -4.16
C VAL A 96 10.61 -2.14 -3.65
N LEU A 97 9.61 -2.33 -4.52
CA LEU A 97 8.37 -3.01 -4.17
C LEU A 97 8.59 -4.46 -3.72
N MET A 98 9.49 -5.19 -4.40
CA MET A 98 9.83 -6.57 -4.00
C MET A 98 10.59 -6.62 -2.67
N THR A 99 11.41 -5.60 -2.39
CA THR A 99 12.08 -5.47 -1.09
C THR A 99 11.07 -5.24 0.02
N GLU A 100 10.10 -4.33 -0.17
CA GLU A 100 9.03 -4.11 0.79
C GLU A 100 8.17 -5.36 0.99
N LEU A 101 7.79 -6.05 -0.09
CA LEU A 101 7.03 -7.30 -0.03
C LEU A 101 7.77 -8.38 0.80
N THR A 102 9.09 -8.50 0.60
CA THR A 102 9.94 -9.40 1.39
C THR A 102 9.93 -9.02 2.88
N ARG A 103 10.13 -7.74 3.20
CA ARG A 103 10.13 -7.23 4.59
C ARG A 103 8.79 -7.45 5.28
N LYS A 104 7.67 -7.14 4.60
CA LYS A 104 6.33 -7.38 5.12
C LYS A 104 6.04 -8.86 5.33
N THR A 105 6.50 -9.72 4.44
CA THR A 105 6.40 -11.18 4.61
C THR A 105 7.18 -11.64 5.85
N GLU A 106 8.39 -11.13 6.05
CA GLU A 106 9.19 -11.38 7.27
C GLU A 106 8.44 -10.93 8.54
N ALA A 107 7.85 -9.73 8.53
CA ALA A 107 7.06 -9.22 9.64
C ALA A 107 5.84 -10.11 9.95
N ILE A 108 5.12 -10.60 8.93
CA ILE A 108 4.01 -11.55 9.11
C ILE A 108 4.50 -12.84 9.77
N HIS A 109 5.65 -13.37 9.34
CA HIS A 109 6.25 -14.55 9.97
C HIS A 109 6.56 -14.28 11.45
N GLN A 110 7.24 -13.18 11.76
CA GLN A 110 7.58 -12.82 13.14
C GLN A 110 6.32 -12.64 14.01
N TRP A 111 5.28 -11.99 13.50
CA TRP A 111 4.01 -11.82 14.22
C TRP A 111 3.28 -13.15 14.44
N THR A 112 3.25 -14.02 13.43
CA THR A 112 2.62 -15.34 13.57
C THR A 112 3.43 -16.29 14.46
N ASP A 113 4.74 -16.09 14.58
CA ASP A 113 5.58 -16.84 15.53
C ASP A 113 5.31 -16.41 16.98
N VAL A 114 5.08 -15.11 17.23
CA VAL A 114 4.60 -14.63 18.54
C VAL A 114 3.27 -15.30 18.90
N MET A 115 2.36 -15.44 17.94
CA MET A 115 1.09 -16.15 18.15
C MET A 115 1.31 -17.65 18.41
N SER A 116 2.20 -18.29 17.65
CA SER A 116 2.49 -19.72 17.73
C SER A 116 3.02 -20.12 19.11
N LYS A 117 3.79 -19.24 19.77
CA LYS A 117 4.26 -19.44 21.15
C LYS A 117 3.11 -19.57 22.16
N LYS A 118 1.96 -18.96 21.88
CA LYS A 118 0.77 -18.97 22.76
C LYS A 118 -0.24 -20.06 22.37
N SER A 119 -0.53 -20.18 21.07
CA SER A 119 -1.42 -21.22 20.53
C SER A 119 -0.99 -21.58 19.10
N PRO A 120 -0.28 -22.71 18.91
CA PRO A 120 0.16 -23.15 17.58
C PRO A 120 -1.00 -23.42 16.60
N GLY A 121 -2.09 -24.01 17.08
CA GLY A 121 -3.28 -24.30 16.25
C GLY A 121 -3.94 -23.03 15.71
N ASP A 122 -4.10 -22.01 16.57
CA ASP A 122 -4.62 -20.71 16.17
C ASP A 122 -3.73 -20.04 15.13
N ALA A 123 -2.41 -20.15 15.26
CA ALA A 123 -1.47 -19.55 14.31
C ALA A 123 -1.57 -20.19 12.92
N ILE A 124 -1.79 -21.51 12.83
CA ILE A 124 -2.02 -22.20 11.55
C ILE A 124 -3.33 -21.74 10.90
N ALA A 125 -4.43 -21.74 11.67
CA ALA A 125 -5.72 -21.29 11.18
C ALA A 125 -5.66 -19.82 10.71
N TRP A 126 -4.93 -18.97 11.46
CA TRP A 126 -4.73 -17.58 11.10
C TRP A 126 -3.93 -17.42 9.79
N ARG A 127 -2.82 -18.15 9.63
CA ARG A 127 -2.03 -18.15 8.38
C ARG A 127 -2.90 -18.55 7.19
N ALA A 128 -3.75 -19.58 7.34
CA ALA A 128 -4.69 -19.98 6.30
C ALA A 128 -5.70 -18.86 5.96
N GLY A 129 -6.24 -18.17 6.97
CA GLY A 129 -7.12 -17.02 6.79
C GLY A 129 -6.44 -15.85 6.06
N LEU A 130 -5.18 -15.55 6.41
CA LEU A 130 -4.38 -14.52 5.74
C LEU A 130 -4.19 -14.86 4.25
N VAL A 131 -3.77 -16.09 3.93
CA VAL A 131 -3.60 -16.54 2.54
C VAL A 131 -4.92 -16.48 1.77
N LEU A 132 -6.04 -16.93 2.37
CA LEU A 132 -7.35 -16.88 1.74
C LEU A 132 -7.75 -15.44 1.41
N SER A 133 -7.48 -14.48 2.31
CA SER A 133 -7.76 -13.06 2.05
C SER A 133 -6.95 -12.53 0.87
N GLN A 134 -5.68 -12.95 0.73
CA GLN A 134 -4.84 -12.53 -0.39
C GLN A 134 -5.37 -13.05 -1.73
N VAL A 135 -5.77 -14.32 -1.79
CA VAL A 135 -6.33 -14.94 -3.00
C VAL A 135 -7.65 -14.26 -3.41
N MET A 136 -8.55 -14.04 -2.45
CA MET A 136 -9.86 -13.45 -2.72
C MET A 136 -9.78 -12.00 -3.17
N LEU A 137 -8.85 -11.22 -2.61
CA LEU A 137 -8.71 -9.81 -2.94
C LEU A 137 -7.82 -9.55 -4.17
N PHE A 138 -7.07 -10.55 -4.64
CA PHE A 138 -6.11 -10.39 -5.74
C PHE A 138 -6.71 -9.78 -7.02
N PRO A 139 -7.84 -10.26 -7.56
CA PRO A 139 -8.40 -9.70 -8.79
C PRO A 139 -8.77 -8.22 -8.65
N ALA A 140 -9.35 -7.84 -7.51
CA ALA A 140 -9.73 -6.46 -7.24
C ALA A 140 -8.51 -5.54 -7.17
N TRP A 141 -7.46 -5.95 -6.44
CA TRP A 141 -6.22 -5.18 -6.34
C TRP A 141 -5.46 -5.10 -7.65
N LEU A 142 -5.51 -6.13 -8.47
CA LEU A 142 -4.89 -6.11 -9.80
C LEU A 142 -5.57 -5.08 -10.70
N LEU A 143 -6.90 -5.00 -10.67
CA LEU A 143 -7.65 -3.98 -11.39
C LEU A 143 -7.37 -2.57 -10.85
N PHE A 144 -7.37 -2.37 -9.53
CA PHE A 144 -7.06 -1.05 -8.97
C PHE A 144 -5.63 -0.61 -9.29
N SER A 145 -4.65 -1.51 -9.21
CA SER A 145 -3.26 -1.23 -9.57
C SER A 145 -3.10 -0.88 -11.04
N SER A 146 -3.87 -1.52 -11.93
CA SER A 146 -3.75 -1.29 -13.37
C SER A 146 -4.40 0.02 -13.81
N PHE A 147 -5.58 0.35 -13.28
CA PHE A 147 -6.28 1.60 -13.61
C PHE A 147 -5.73 2.82 -12.85
N ALA A 148 -5.22 2.59 -11.64
CA ALA A 148 -4.91 3.64 -10.70
C ALA A 148 -3.67 3.33 -9.83
N PRO A 149 -2.48 3.13 -10.43
CA PRO A 149 -1.26 2.86 -9.66
C PRO A 149 -0.97 3.91 -8.58
N GLN A 150 -1.21 5.19 -8.86
CA GLN A 150 -1.10 6.30 -7.92
C GLN A 150 -2.03 6.18 -6.71
N LEU A 151 -3.25 5.63 -6.89
CA LEU A 151 -4.18 5.36 -5.80
C LEU A 151 -3.64 4.27 -4.88
N MET A 152 -3.02 3.24 -5.46
CA MET A 152 -2.39 2.15 -4.71
C MET A 152 -1.16 2.63 -3.95
N HIS A 153 -0.31 3.46 -4.55
CA HIS A 153 0.79 4.08 -3.82
C HIS A 153 0.28 4.95 -2.66
N ALA A 154 -0.79 5.74 -2.85
CA ALA A 154 -1.40 6.50 -1.75
C ALA A 154 -1.98 5.59 -0.65
N THR A 155 -2.58 4.45 -1.03
CA THR A 155 -3.10 3.45 -0.08
C THR A 155 -1.99 2.85 0.78
N LEU A 156 -0.87 2.49 0.13
CA LEU A 156 0.30 1.93 0.81
C LEU A 156 1.05 2.96 1.64
N GLU A 157 1.20 4.21 1.15
CA GLU A 157 1.70 5.35 1.93
C GLU A 157 0.91 5.49 3.24
N ARG A 158 -0.42 5.59 3.15
CA ARG A 158 -1.28 5.75 4.32
C ARG A 158 -1.20 4.56 5.27
N THR A 159 -1.20 3.34 4.73
CA THR A 159 -1.15 2.14 5.57
C THR A 159 0.19 2.03 6.30
N ASN A 160 1.29 2.33 5.62
CA ASN A 160 2.63 2.36 6.21
C ASN A 160 2.77 3.48 7.25
N HIS A 161 2.18 4.65 7.02
CA HIS A 161 2.09 5.71 8.02
C HIS A 161 1.39 5.24 9.31
N ILE A 162 0.25 4.56 9.17
CA ILE A 162 -0.50 4.03 10.32
C ILE A 162 0.29 2.93 11.02
N LEU A 163 0.95 2.03 10.28
CA LEU A 163 1.81 0.99 10.85
C LEU A 163 2.99 1.59 11.63
N TYR A 164 3.66 2.59 11.06
CA TYR A 164 4.72 3.34 11.74
C TYR A 164 4.24 3.91 13.07
N GLN A 165 3.12 4.64 13.06
CA GLN A 165 2.54 5.20 14.28
C GLN A 165 2.21 4.11 15.31
N LYS A 166 1.62 3.00 14.86
CA LYS A 166 1.25 1.88 15.74
C LYS A 166 2.47 1.22 16.36
N TYR A 167 3.53 0.97 15.59
CA TYR A 167 4.77 0.41 16.12
C TYR A 167 5.45 1.37 17.10
N ALA A 168 5.49 2.67 16.77
CA ALA A 168 6.09 3.70 17.63
C ALA A 168 5.40 3.84 19.00
N CYS A 169 4.12 3.48 19.11
CA CYS A 169 3.38 3.55 20.36
C CYS A 169 3.65 2.37 21.32
N ILE A 170 4.27 1.28 20.86
CA ILE A 170 4.55 0.11 21.71
C ILE A 170 5.81 0.40 22.54
N THR A 171 5.60 0.87 23.77
CA THR A 171 6.71 1.29 24.66
C THR A 171 7.12 0.24 25.69
N LYS A 172 6.27 -0.76 25.94
CA LYS A 172 6.49 -1.79 26.96
C LYS A 172 6.26 -3.19 26.40
N ASP A 173 7.15 -4.12 26.75
CA ASP A 173 7.12 -5.53 26.36
C ASP A 173 7.12 -5.76 24.84
N ALA A 174 7.66 -4.79 24.07
CA ALA A 174 7.74 -4.87 22.62
C ALA A 174 8.68 -6.00 22.17
N PRO A 175 8.26 -6.86 21.22
CA PRO A 175 9.18 -7.79 20.58
C PRO A 175 10.36 -7.06 19.90
N PRO A 176 11.57 -7.63 19.87
CA PRO A 176 12.78 -6.95 19.35
C PRO A 176 12.67 -6.49 17.89
N PHE A 177 11.85 -7.17 17.08
CA PHE A 177 11.69 -6.85 15.67
C PHE A 177 10.77 -5.65 15.40
N VAL A 178 10.02 -5.17 16.41
CA VAL A 178 9.07 -4.05 16.25
C VAL A 178 9.77 -2.78 15.79
N GLU A 179 10.96 -2.49 16.32
CA GLU A 179 11.72 -1.30 15.93
C GLU A 179 12.18 -1.37 14.45
N LYS A 180 12.60 -2.56 13.99
CA LYS A 180 12.90 -2.80 12.58
C LYS A 180 11.66 -2.53 11.71
N CYS A 181 10.52 -3.13 12.04
CA CYS A 181 9.28 -2.94 11.30
C CYS A 181 8.80 -1.48 11.30
N MET A 182 9.00 -0.75 12.41
CA MET A 182 8.71 0.68 12.50
C MET A 182 9.52 1.49 11.46
N ASN A 183 10.83 1.25 11.40
CA ASN A 183 11.71 1.95 10.47
C ASN A 183 11.41 1.57 9.01
N GLU A 184 11.16 0.28 8.74
CA GLU A 184 10.78 -0.19 7.41
C GLU A 184 9.45 0.41 6.94
N ALA A 185 8.46 0.53 7.82
CA ALA A 185 7.20 1.20 7.50
C ALA A 185 7.41 2.69 7.17
N ARG A 186 8.29 3.38 7.91
CA ARG A 186 8.63 4.79 7.63
C ARG A 186 9.36 4.97 6.30
N GLU A 187 10.30 4.08 5.97
CA GLU A 187 10.98 4.08 4.68
C GLU A 187 10.00 3.87 3.53
N ALA A 188 9.10 2.89 3.67
CA ALA A 188 8.09 2.56 2.67
C ALA A 188 7.08 3.72 2.49
N GLU A 189 6.62 4.35 3.56
CA GLU A 189 5.80 5.57 3.51
C GLU A 189 6.47 6.65 2.64
N GLY A 190 7.75 6.94 2.92
CA GLY A 190 8.51 7.94 2.18
C GLY A 190 8.68 7.61 0.70
N PHE A 191 8.90 6.33 0.36
CA PHE A 191 8.95 5.86 -1.02
C PHE A 191 7.62 6.03 -1.74
N HIS A 192 6.52 5.57 -1.14
CA HIS A 192 5.20 5.62 -1.75
C HIS A 192 4.71 7.06 -1.98
N SER A 193 5.03 7.98 -1.07
CA SER A 193 4.71 9.41 -1.23
C SER A 193 5.37 10.05 -2.47
N GLN A 194 6.54 9.54 -2.89
CA GLN A 194 7.23 10.01 -4.10
C GLN A 194 6.56 9.50 -5.40
N GLN A 195 5.76 8.44 -5.33
CA GLN A 195 5.12 7.82 -6.49
C GLN A 195 3.69 8.33 -6.75
N LEU A 196 3.19 9.29 -5.98
CA LEU A 196 1.80 9.78 -6.11
C LEU A 196 1.48 10.44 -7.46
N ASN A 197 2.50 10.86 -8.19
CA ASN A 197 2.35 11.49 -9.51
C ASN A 197 2.75 10.55 -10.66
N ILE A 198 2.88 9.24 -10.39
CA ILE A 198 3.19 8.26 -11.43
C ILE A 198 2.03 8.19 -12.44
N PRO A 199 2.32 8.19 -13.75
CA PRO A 199 1.26 8.09 -14.75
C PRO A 199 0.70 6.66 -14.83
N THR A 200 -0.59 6.58 -15.15
CA THR A 200 -1.25 5.32 -15.49
C THR A 200 -0.83 4.88 -16.89
N ASP A 201 -0.39 3.63 -17.04
CA ASP A 201 -0.16 3.00 -18.35
C ASP A 201 -1.42 2.28 -18.83
N TYR A 202 -2.20 2.95 -19.67
CA TYR A 202 -3.45 2.40 -20.18
C TYR A 202 -3.25 1.17 -21.10
N CYS A 203 -2.08 1.03 -21.75
CA CYS A 203 -1.77 -0.15 -22.55
C CYS A 203 -1.56 -1.36 -21.66
N ALA A 204 -0.77 -1.21 -20.59
CA ALA A 204 -0.60 -2.25 -19.58
C ALA A 204 -1.94 -2.60 -18.91
N ALA A 205 -2.78 -1.60 -18.62
CA ALA A 205 -4.09 -1.82 -18.02
C ALA A 205 -5.02 -2.65 -18.90
N VAL A 206 -5.15 -2.32 -20.19
CA VAL A 206 -5.96 -3.09 -21.15
C VAL A 206 -5.46 -4.53 -21.27
N LEU A 207 -4.15 -4.74 -21.37
CA LEU A 207 -3.57 -6.08 -21.42
C LEU A 207 -3.96 -6.92 -20.18
N ILE A 208 -3.84 -6.32 -18.99
CA ILE A 208 -4.17 -6.98 -17.72
C ILE A 208 -5.66 -7.33 -17.65
N ILE A 209 -6.55 -6.44 -18.10
CA ILE A 209 -8.00 -6.71 -18.14
C ILE A 209 -8.29 -7.89 -19.07
N LEU A 210 -7.71 -7.90 -20.27
CA LEU A 210 -7.88 -9.00 -21.23
C LEU A 210 -7.37 -10.32 -20.65
N LEU A 211 -6.23 -10.29 -19.94
CA LEU A 211 -5.70 -11.47 -19.26
C LEU A 211 -6.64 -11.97 -18.16
N VAL A 212 -7.17 -11.08 -17.32
CA VAL A 212 -8.14 -11.45 -16.27
C VAL A 212 -9.39 -12.07 -16.91
N LEU A 213 -9.98 -11.42 -17.92
CA LEU A 213 -11.16 -11.94 -18.61
C LEU A 213 -10.90 -13.31 -19.22
N TYR A 214 -9.77 -13.50 -19.89
CA TYR A 214 -9.38 -14.78 -20.49
C TYR A 214 -9.23 -15.89 -19.44
N LEU A 215 -8.65 -15.60 -18.29
CA LEU A 215 -8.45 -16.59 -17.22
C LEU A 215 -9.74 -16.92 -16.44
N THR A 216 -10.77 -16.07 -16.55
CA THR A 216 -12.06 -16.23 -15.86
C THR A 216 -13.22 -16.66 -16.76
N SER A 217 -12.98 -16.80 -18.06
CA SER A 217 -13.96 -17.28 -19.05
C SER A 217 -13.80 -18.76 -19.32
#